data_AF-A0A7S0R2U7-F1
#
_entry.id   AF-A0A7S0R2U7-F1
#
_cell.length_a   1.000
_cell.length_b   1.000
_cell.length_c   1.000
_cell.angle_alpha   90.00
_cell.angle_beta   90.00
_cell.angle_gamma   90.00
#
_symmetry.space_group_name_H-M   'P 1'
#
loop_
_entity.id
_entity.type
_entity.pdbx_description
1 polymer ?
#
loop_
_entity_poly.entity_id
_entity_poly.type
_entity_poly.pdbx_seq_one_letter_code
_entity_poly.pdbx_strand_id
1 'polypeptide(L)'
;GDWGRGGNANQRRVADMMGQLGGCFDPDFVVSTGDNFYSNGLVSADDPQIAGTFSSVYTSPELDIPWYAVLGNHDYGELSALQLATCSASTLDACPAGCCHS
;
A
#
# COMPACT_ATOMS: atom_id res chain seq x y z
N GLY A 1 -4.46 1.62 -5.73
CA GLY A 1 -3.23 1.88 -4.97
C GLY A 1 -3.48 2.97 -3.96
N ASP A 2 -2.42 3.38 -3.28
CA ASP A 2 -2.37 4.60 -2.45
C ASP A 2 -3.39 4.64 -1.31
N TRP A 3 -3.66 3.50 -0.68
CA TRP A 3 -4.79 3.36 0.25
C TRP A 3 -4.39 3.26 1.71
N GLY A 4 -3.18 2.81 2.02
CA GLY A 4 -2.81 2.36 3.37
C GLY A 4 -2.63 3.42 4.43
N ARG A 5 -3.71 3.92 5.07
CA ARG A 5 -3.62 5.03 6.04
C ARG A 5 -4.38 4.75 7.36
N GLY A 6 -4.41 3.51 7.84
CA GLY A 6 -5.03 3.16 9.12
C GLY A 6 -6.54 3.44 9.21
N GLY A 7 -7.23 3.42 8.08
CA GLY A 7 -8.64 3.79 7.96
C GLY A 7 -8.92 5.30 7.84
N ASN A 8 -7.89 6.14 7.78
CA ASN A 8 -8.01 7.60 7.64
C ASN A 8 -8.07 8.04 6.17
N ALA A 9 -8.12 9.35 5.92
CA ALA A 9 -8.09 9.93 4.56
C ALA A 9 -9.12 9.32 3.60
N ASN A 10 -10.35 9.12 4.09
CA ASN A 10 -11.46 8.46 3.39
C ASN A 10 -11.27 6.96 3.08
N GLN A 11 -10.20 6.32 3.53
CA GLN A 11 -9.95 4.89 3.29
C GLN A 11 -11.15 4.02 3.74
N ARG A 12 -11.70 4.24 4.95
CA ARG A 12 -12.91 3.53 5.40
C ARG A 12 -14.12 3.77 4.51
N ARG A 13 -14.34 5.01 4.05
CA ARG A 13 -15.46 5.32 3.15
C ARG A 13 -15.33 4.61 1.81
N VAL A 14 -14.10 4.49 1.29
CA VAL A 14 -13.81 3.72 0.08
C VAL A 14 -14.01 2.23 0.34
N ALA A 15 -13.55 1.70 1.47
CA ALA A 15 -13.76 0.31 1.85
C ALA A 15 -15.26 -0.05 1.96
N ASP A 16 -16.06 0.81 2.58
CA ASP A 16 -17.52 0.65 2.67
C ASP A 16 -18.18 0.61 1.28
N MET A 17 -17.75 1.50 0.37
CA MET A 17 -18.24 1.53 -1.00
C MET A 17 -17.80 0.29 -1.78
N MET A 18 -16.54 -0.14 -1.62
CA MET A 18 -16.04 -1.36 -2.24
C MET A 18 -16.85 -2.58 -1.80
N GLY A 19 -17.23 -2.68 -0.53
CA GLY A 19 -18.12 -3.74 -0.02
C GLY A 19 -19.51 -3.71 -0.68
N GLN A 20 -20.14 -2.53 -0.76
CA GLN A 20 -21.43 -2.36 -1.45
C GLN A 20 -21.37 -2.76 -2.93
N LEU A 21 -20.31 -2.33 -3.63
CA LEU A 21 -20.09 -2.68 -5.03
C LEU A 21 -19.75 -4.17 -5.21
N GLY A 22 -19.05 -4.77 -4.24
CA GLY A 22 -18.78 -6.21 -4.21
C GLY A 22 -20.08 -7.02 -4.28
N GLY A 23 -21.13 -6.60 -3.57
CA GLY A 23 -22.44 -7.27 -3.63
C GLY A 23 -23.18 -7.07 -4.95
N CYS A 24 -22.82 -6.06 -5.75
CA CYS A 24 -23.43 -5.81 -7.07
C CYS A 24 -22.70 -6.49 -8.22
N PHE A 25 -21.37 -6.59 -8.13
CA PHE A 25 -20.52 -7.03 -9.23
C PHE A 25 -19.88 -8.41 -9.01
N ASP A 26 -19.86 -8.91 -7.78
CA ASP A 26 -19.30 -10.22 -7.40
C ASP A 26 -17.88 -10.43 -7.95
N PRO A 27 -16.90 -9.60 -7.55
CA PRO A 27 -15.55 -9.67 -8.10
C PRO A 27 -14.80 -10.93 -7.63
N ASP A 28 -14.07 -11.56 -8.55
CA ASP A 28 -13.22 -12.72 -8.22
C ASP A 28 -11.95 -12.35 -7.41
N PHE A 29 -11.46 -11.12 -7.56
CA PHE A 29 -10.24 -10.63 -6.89
C PHE A 29 -10.13 -9.10 -6.87
N VAL A 30 -9.21 -8.59 -6.06
CA VAL A 30 -8.79 -7.17 -6.03
C VAL A 30 -7.33 -7.04 -6.47
N VAL A 31 -7.01 -6.02 -7.28
CA VAL A 31 -5.63 -5.64 -7.60
C VAL A 31 -5.25 -4.39 -6.82
N SER A 32 -4.21 -4.48 -6.00
CA SER A 32 -3.59 -3.32 -5.38
C SER A 32 -2.35 -2.89 -6.16
N THR A 33 -2.40 -1.68 -6.70
CA THR A 33 -1.38 -1.12 -7.59
C THR A 33 -0.19 -0.47 -6.87
N GLY A 34 0.05 -0.78 -5.59
CA GLY A 34 1.13 -0.20 -4.79
C GLY A 34 0.66 0.79 -3.72
N ASP A 35 1.62 1.20 -2.89
CA ASP A 35 1.45 2.10 -1.75
C ASP A 35 0.37 1.61 -0.78
N ASN A 36 0.60 0.37 -0.33
CA ASN A 36 -0.29 -0.41 0.51
C ASN A 36 -0.21 0.00 1.97
N PHE A 37 0.94 0.49 2.43
CA PHE A 37 1.17 0.88 3.83
C PHE A 37 1.99 2.17 3.94
N TYR A 38 1.34 3.29 4.26
CA TYR A 38 2.01 4.56 4.48
C TYR A 38 2.48 4.76 5.93
N SER A 39 3.54 5.54 6.15
CA SER A 39 4.42 6.10 5.12
C SER A 39 5.59 5.19 4.76
N ASN A 40 5.95 4.24 5.62
CA ASN A 40 7.22 3.51 5.56
C ASN A 40 7.07 1.99 5.42
N GLY A 41 6.00 1.52 4.78
CA GLY A 41 5.77 0.10 4.57
C GLY A 41 5.56 -0.66 5.88
N LEU A 42 5.84 -1.97 5.82
CA LEU A 42 5.79 -2.88 6.96
C LEU A 42 7.20 -3.21 7.45
N VAL A 43 7.37 -3.32 8.77
CA VAL A 43 8.67 -3.68 9.36
C VAL A 43 8.88 -5.19 9.52
N SER A 44 7.80 -5.96 9.50
CA SER A 44 7.83 -7.43 9.59
C SER A 44 6.52 -8.04 9.08
N ALA A 45 6.47 -9.37 8.97
CA ALA A 45 5.25 -10.10 8.63
C ALA A 45 4.17 -10.02 9.74
N ASP A 46 4.56 -9.69 10.97
CA ASP A 46 3.66 -9.55 12.13
C ASP A 46 3.36 -8.07 12.45
N ASP A 47 3.66 -7.15 11.53
CA ASP A 47 3.47 -5.72 11.76
C ASP A 47 1.97 -5.42 12.02
N PRO A 48 1.62 -4.78 13.15
CA PRO A 48 0.22 -4.46 13.49
C PRO A 48 -0.47 -3.57 12.46
N GLN A 49 0.28 -2.90 11.58
CA GLN A 49 -0.29 -2.16 10.45
C GLN A 49 -1.10 -3.05 9.50
N ILE A 50 -0.77 -4.34 9.37
CA ILE A 50 -1.58 -5.28 8.58
C ILE A 50 -3.01 -5.29 9.12
N ALA A 51 -3.16 -5.41 10.44
CA ALA A 51 -4.47 -5.38 11.07
C ALA A 51 -5.11 -3.98 10.98
N GLY A 52 -4.38 -2.94 11.42
CA GLY A 52 -4.92 -1.59 11.55
C GLY A 52 -5.26 -0.89 10.23
N THR A 53 -4.57 -1.25 9.14
CA THR A 53 -4.68 -0.60 7.83
C THR A 53 -5.38 -1.46 6.79
N PHE A 54 -5.26 -2.78 6.87
CA PHE A 54 -5.87 -3.68 5.90
C PHE A 54 -7.07 -4.44 6.49
N SER A 55 -6.85 -5.46 7.32
CA SER A 55 -7.92 -6.40 7.69
C SER A 55 -9.02 -5.79 8.58
N SER A 56 -8.72 -4.75 9.37
CA SER A 56 -9.73 -4.03 10.17
C SER A 56 -10.41 -2.89 9.41
N VAL A 57 -10.00 -2.62 8.17
CA VAL A 57 -10.58 -1.56 7.32
C VAL A 57 -11.46 -2.16 6.22
N TYR A 58 -10.99 -3.21 5.55
CA TYR A 58 -11.74 -3.91 4.49
C TYR A 58 -12.42 -5.15 5.07
N THR A 59 -13.48 -4.93 5.84
CA THR A 59 -14.16 -5.99 6.63
C THR A 59 -15.40 -6.59 5.97
N SER A 60 -15.80 -6.08 4.79
CA SER A 60 -16.97 -6.59 4.07
C SER A 60 -16.74 -8.04 3.63
N PRO A 61 -17.70 -8.97 3.82
CA PRO A 61 -17.59 -10.34 3.32
C PRO A 61 -17.32 -10.42 1.81
N GLU A 62 -17.84 -9.46 1.05
CA GLU A 62 -17.65 -9.37 -0.41
C GLU A 62 -16.21 -8.99 -0.80
N LEU A 63 -15.39 -8.58 0.17
CA LEU A 63 -13.96 -8.32 -0.01
C LEU A 63 -13.08 -9.43 0.57
N ASP A 64 -13.68 -10.50 1.14
CA ASP A 64 -12.98 -11.73 1.56
C ASP A 64 -12.66 -12.63 0.36
N ILE A 65 -11.92 -12.05 -0.58
CA ILE A 65 -11.49 -12.62 -1.85
C ILE A 65 -9.98 -12.39 -2.00
N PRO A 66 -9.29 -13.03 -2.97
CA PRO A 66 -7.87 -12.79 -3.17
C PRO A 66 -7.54 -11.32 -3.49
N TRP A 67 -6.50 -10.79 -2.82
CA TRP A 67 -5.88 -9.51 -3.14
C TRP A 67 -4.51 -9.75 -3.77
N TYR A 68 -4.32 -9.30 -5.00
CA TYR A 68 -3.04 -9.30 -5.69
C TYR A 68 -2.41 -7.92 -5.58
N ALA A 69 -1.40 -7.80 -4.72
CA ALA A 69 -0.70 -6.56 -4.49
C ALA A 69 0.66 -6.52 -5.19
N VAL A 70 0.99 -5.37 -5.76
CA VAL A 70 2.38 -4.98 -6.04
C VAL A 70 2.82 -3.95 -4.99
N LEU A 71 4.14 -3.80 -4.82
CA LEU A 71 4.72 -2.82 -3.90
C LEU A 71 4.91 -1.47 -4.63
N GLY A 72 4.55 -0.38 -3.96
CA GLY A 72 4.86 0.98 -4.37
C GLY A 72 6.04 1.54 -3.59
N ASN A 73 6.43 2.79 -3.88
CA ASN A 73 7.60 3.41 -3.23
C ASN A 73 7.43 3.53 -1.72
N HIS A 74 6.22 3.81 -1.22
CA HIS A 74 5.98 3.90 0.23
C HIS A 74 6.12 2.55 0.93
N ASP A 75 5.91 1.44 0.23
CA ASP A 75 6.02 0.10 0.79
C ASP A 75 7.49 -0.33 1.00
N TYR A 76 8.40 0.19 0.18
CA TYR A 76 9.86 0.00 0.34
C TYR A 76 10.46 0.92 1.42
N GLY A 77 9.68 1.87 1.93
CA GLY A 77 10.09 2.86 2.93
C GLY A 77 10.40 4.23 2.32
N GLU A 78 10.08 5.31 3.05
CA GLU A 78 10.53 6.64 2.65
C GLU A 78 12.03 6.78 2.81
N LEU A 79 12.67 7.34 1.79
CA LEU A 79 14.02 7.86 1.95
C LEU A 79 13.96 9.09 2.88
N SER A 80 14.80 9.11 3.90
CA SER A 80 15.04 10.34 4.68
C SER A 80 15.49 11.48 3.77
N ALA A 81 15.33 12.73 4.19
CA ALA A 81 15.82 13.88 3.41
C ALA A 81 17.31 13.78 3.05
N LEU A 82 18.12 13.19 3.94
CA LEU A 82 19.53 12.92 3.68
C LEU A 82 19.72 11.83 2.62
N GLN A 83 18.95 10.75 2.69
CA GLN A 83 18.96 9.72 1.66
C GLN A 83 18.48 10.28 0.32
N LEU A 84 17.42 11.08 0.26
CA LEU A 84 16.98 11.75 -0.97
C LEU A 84 18.09 12.62 -1.58
N ALA A 85 18.78 13.41 -0.75
CA ALA A 85 19.91 14.22 -1.22
C ALA A 85 21.04 13.36 -1.78
N THR A 86 21.31 12.21 -1.15
CA THR A 86 22.40 11.30 -1.53
C THR A 86 22.04 10.38 -2.70
N CYS A 87 20.77 9.98 -2.79
CA CYS A 87 20.21 9.02 -3.72
C CYS A 87 19.59 9.67 -4.95
N SER A 88 19.61 11.00 -5.07
CA SER A 88 19.13 11.70 -6.25
C SER A 88 20.06 11.45 -7.44
N ALA A 89 19.52 10.82 -8.49
CA ALA A 89 20.19 10.63 -9.76
C ALA A 89 19.23 10.98 -10.89
N SER A 90 19.75 11.62 -11.94
CA SER A 90 18.96 12.00 -13.12
C SER A 90 18.67 10.82 -14.05
N THR A 91 19.36 9.69 -13.85
CA THR A 91 19.22 8.45 -14.63
C THR A 91 19.45 7.22 -13.75
N LEU A 92 18.83 6.10 -14.10
CA LEU A 92 18.98 4.83 -13.36
C LEU A 92 20.45 4.40 -13.23
N ASP A 93 21.23 4.55 -14.30
CA ASP A 93 22.66 4.19 -14.34
C ASP A 93 23.55 5.09 -13.48
N ALA A 94 23.06 6.27 -13.10
CA ALA A 94 23.78 7.22 -12.24
C ALA A 94 23.40 7.05 -10.76
N CYS A 95 22.51 6.11 -10.45
CA CYS A 95 22.02 5.91 -9.10
C CYS A 95 23.07 5.23 -8.22
N PRO A 96 23.38 5.78 -7.03
CA PRO A 96 24.31 5.15 -6.11
C PRO A 96 23.82 3.74 -5.70
N ALA A 97 24.78 2.83 -5.47
CA ALA A 97 24.46 1.50 -4.99
C ALA A 97 23.67 1.56 -3.66
N GLY A 98 22.52 0.88 -3.61
CA GLY A 98 21.63 0.87 -2.45
C GLY A 98 20.61 2.02 -2.39
N CYS A 99 20.55 2.87 -3.41
CA CYS A 99 19.61 4.00 -3.48
C CYS A 99 18.40 3.77 -4.40
N CYS A 100 18.56 2.99 -5.46
CA CYS A 100 17.47 2.70 -6.40
C CYS A 100 16.84 1.35 -6.07
N HIS A 101 15.88 1.40 -5.16
CA HIS A 101 14.88 0.35 -4.97
C HIS A 101 13.56 0.82 -5.56
N SER A 102 13.57 1.04 -6.87
CA SER A 102 12.37 1.10 -7.73
C SER A 102 12.74 0.59 -9.10
#